data_AF-A0A8J2YRJ0-F1
#
_entry.id   AF-A0A8J2YRJ0-F1
#
_cell.length_a   1.000
_cell.length_b   1.000
_cell.length_c   1.000
_cell.angle_alpha   90.00
_cell.angle_beta   90.00
_cell.angle_gamma   90.00
#
_symmetry.space_group_name_H-M   'P 1'
#
loop_
_entity.id
_entity.type
_entity.pdbx_description
1 polymer ?
#
loop_
_entity_poly.entity_id
_entity_poly.type
_entity_poly.pdbx_seq_one_letter_code
_entity_poly.pdbx_strand_id
1 'polypeptide(L)'
;MLIRHAEKPTDAAQGVSAAGQQDPEELIVRGWQRSGALARFFAPLSGTPLDPKLAQPQAIYASKVAKHSNSWRPQHTVLELSTLINVPLSTNFTKGDEKDLAPKLAGLTIPVLVAWEHQDIPTIVNDIVGNNTLCPQSWPGTRFDVVWVLDRADDTSAWKFHQVPQMLLSGDSPDPIPF
;
A
#
# COMPACT_ATOMS: atom_id res chain seq x y z
N MET A 1 -2.14 -6.64 4.31
CA MET A 1 -2.65 -5.89 3.14
C MET A 1 -1.53 -5.04 2.58
N LEU A 2 -1.40 -4.97 1.26
CA LEU A 2 -0.36 -4.23 0.55
C LEU A 2 -1.00 -3.36 -0.53
N ILE A 3 -0.54 -2.12 -0.62
CA ILE A 3 -0.87 -1.17 -1.67
C ILE A 3 0.42 -0.57 -2.22
N ARG A 4 0.41 -0.16 -3.48
CA ARG A 4 1.44 0.75 -3.96
C ARG A 4 1.18 2.17 -3.49
N HIS A 5 2.20 3.01 -3.57
CA HIS A 5 2.02 4.45 -3.45
C HIS A 5 1.01 4.97 -4.50
N ALA A 6 0.26 6.01 -4.13
CA ALA A 6 -0.71 6.70 -4.96
C ALA A 6 -0.06 7.47 -6.13
N GLU A 7 -0.88 8.12 -6.94
CA GLU A 7 -0.48 8.72 -8.22
C GLU A 7 0.73 9.67 -8.08
N LYS A 8 1.72 9.43 -8.94
CA LYS A 8 3.02 10.12 -8.99
C LYS A 8 3.11 11.09 -10.17
N PRO A 9 4.14 11.95 -10.23
CA PRO A 9 4.30 12.89 -11.32
C PRO A 9 4.36 12.21 -12.70
N THR A 10 3.83 12.92 -13.69
CA THR A 10 3.83 12.58 -15.11
C THR A 10 4.21 13.83 -15.91
N ASP A 11 4.34 13.70 -17.23
CA ASP A 11 4.57 14.85 -18.10
C ASP A 11 3.45 15.90 -18.01
N ALA A 12 2.24 15.48 -17.63
CA ALA A 12 1.05 16.33 -17.54
C ALA A 12 0.74 16.82 -16.11
N ALA A 13 1.33 16.22 -15.07
CA ALA A 13 1.00 16.53 -13.69
C ALA A 13 2.25 16.51 -12.80
N GLN A 14 2.50 17.61 -12.10
CA GLN A 14 3.63 17.76 -11.19
C GLN A 14 3.25 17.33 -9.78
N GLY A 15 4.23 16.79 -9.05
CA GLY A 15 4.06 16.45 -7.64
C GLY A 15 3.95 17.72 -6.80
N VAL A 16 3.18 17.65 -5.71
CA VAL A 16 2.93 18.77 -4.82
C VAL A 16 3.01 18.30 -3.37
N SER A 17 3.69 19.05 -2.52
CA SER A 17 3.75 18.79 -1.08
C SER A 17 2.41 19.09 -0.41
N ALA A 18 2.27 18.71 0.86
CA ALA A 18 1.10 19.02 1.68
C ALA A 18 0.82 20.54 1.78
N ALA A 19 1.85 21.39 1.62
CA ALA A 19 1.72 22.84 1.58
C ALA A 19 1.36 23.39 0.18
N GLY A 20 1.15 22.53 -0.81
CA GLY A 20 0.85 22.90 -2.20
C GLY A 20 2.07 23.37 -3.00
N GLN A 21 3.29 23.15 -2.51
CA GLN A 21 4.52 23.50 -3.24
C GLN A 21 4.91 22.39 -4.20
N GLN A 22 5.38 22.72 -5.39
CA GLN A 22 5.83 21.73 -6.36
C GLN A 22 7.04 20.95 -5.82
N ASP A 23 6.96 19.61 -5.88
CA ASP A 23 8.04 18.71 -5.48
C ASP A 23 7.96 17.42 -6.32
N PRO A 24 9.02 17.05 -7.06
CA PRO A 24 9.02 15.85 -7.90
C PRO A 24 8.94 14.54 -7.10
N GLU A 25 9.30 14.52 -5.82
CA GLU A 25 9.28 13.32 -4.96
C GLU A 25 7.93 13.10 -4.26
N GLU A 26 6.98 13.99 -4.51
CA GLU A 26 5.64 13.98 -3.91
C GLU A 26 4.58 13.30 -4.78
N LEU A 27 3.38 13.15 -4.21
CA LEU A 27 2.17 12.78 -4.93
C LEU A 27 1.69 13.93 -5.81
N ILE A 28 1.05 13.62 -6.95
CA ILE A 28 0.25 14.63 -7.67
C ILE A 28 -1.05 14.89 -6.93
N VAL A 29 -1.80 15.94 -7.29
CA VAL A 29 -3.13 16.24 -6.69
C VAL A 29 -4.05 15.01 -6.67
N ARG A 30 -4.09 14.23 -7.76
CA ARG A 30 -4.87 12.98 -7.80
C ARG A 30 -4.40 11.95 -6.77
N GLY A 31 -3.09 11.86 -6.53
CA GLY A 31 -2.54 10.95 -5.53
C GLY A 31 -2.93 11.36 -4.11
N TRP A 32 -2.99 12.66 -3.83
CA TRP A 32 -3.53 13.18 -2.57
C TRP A 32 -5.02 12.89 -2.40
N GLN A 33 -5.82 13.00 -3.47
CA GLN A 33 -7.23 12.58 -3.44
C GLN A 33 -7.36 11.10 -3.07
N ARG A 34 -6.52 10.23 -3.65
CA ARG A 34 -6.51 8.80 -3.30
C ARG A 34 -6.09 8.59 -1.84
N SER A 35 -5.05 9.27 -1.37
CA SER A 35 -4.59 9.20 0.03
C SER A 35 -5.73 9.51 1.02
N GLY A 36 -6.46 10.61 0.79
CA GLY A 36 -7.63 10.95 1.60
C GLY A 36 -8.76 9.92 1.51
N ALA A 37 -9.04 9.39 0.31
CA ALA A 37 -10.07 8.38 0.11
C ALA A 37 -9.72 7.04 0.79
N LEU A 38 -8.44 6.64 0.75
CA LEU A 38 -7.93 5.44 1.42
C LEU A 38 -8.16 5.47 2.93
N ALA A 39 -8.12 6.66 3.55
CA ALA A 39 -8.38 6.80 4.98
C ALA A 39 -9.76 6.24 5.36
N ARG A 40 -10.82 6.58 4.62
CA ARG A 40 -12.18 6.06 4.87
C ARG A 40 -12.43 4.68 4.27
N PHE A 41 -11.66 4.29 3.27
CA PHE A 41 -11.70 2.93 2.75
C PHE A 41 -11.26 1.90 3.81
N PHE A 42 -10.17 2.19 4.53
CA PHE A 42 -9.66 1.30 5.59
C PHE A 42 -10.26 1.59 6.98
N ALA A 43 -10.76 2.80 7.22
CA ALA A 43 -11.40 3.19 8.49
C ALA A 43 -12.81 3.80 8.23
N PRO A 44 -13.77 2.96 7.79
CA PRO A 44 -15.12 3.40 7.47
C PRO A 44 -15.86 3.89 8.72
N LEU A 45 -16.69 4.92 8.56
CA LEU A 45 -17.51 5.47 9.66
C LEU A 45 -18.50 4.46 10.25
N SER A 46 -18.96 3.51 9.44
CA SER A 46 -19.84 2.43 9.88
C SER A 46 -19.14 1.41 10.80
N GLY A 47 -17.80 1.42 10.87
CA GLY A 47 -17.00 0.38 11.49
C GLY A 47 -16.90 -0.91 10.67
N THR A 48 -17.61 -1.01 9.54
CA THR A 48 -17.64 -2.21 8.68
C THR A 48 -16.94 -1.94 7.35
N PRO A 49 -15.87 -2.69 7.01
CA PRO A 49 -15.19 -2.60 5.71
C PRO A 49 -16.13 -2.86 4.53
N LEU A 50 -15.82 -2.25 3.38
CA LEU A 50 -16.59 -2.47 2.15
C LEU A 50 -16.43 -3.88 1.57
N ASP A 51 -15.27 -4.50 1.78
CA ASP A 51 -15.00 -5.90 1.44
C ASP A 51 -14.59 -6.66 2.72
N PRO A 52 -15.15 -7.86 2.99
CA PRO A 52 -14.84 -8.63 4.19
C PRO A 52 -13.38 -9.10 4.30
N LYS A 53 -12.59 -9.01 3.23
CA LYS A 53 -11.14 -9.31 3.24
C LYS A 53 -10.30 -8.15 3.74
N LEU A 54 -10.88 -6.96 3.83
CA LEU A 54 -10.21 -5.80 4.39
C LEU A 54 -10.42 -5.75 5.89
N ALA A 55 -9.46 -5.15 6.57
CA ALA A 55 -9.54 -4.84 7.98
C ALA A 55 -8.96 -3.44 8.22
N GLN A 56 -9.41 -2.76 9.27
CA GLN A 56 -8.72 -1.54 9.71
C GLN A 56 -7.32 -1.92 10.20
N PRO A 57 -6.25 -1.33 9.64
CA PRO A 57 -4.89 -1.69 10.04
C PRO A 57 -4.61 -1.27 11.48
N GLN A 58 -3.85 -2.11 12.19
CA GLN A 58 -3.32 -1.82 13.53
C GLN A 58 -1.82 -1.52 13.50
N ALA A 59 -1.17 -1.80 12.37
CA ALA A 59 0.18 -1.35 12.05
C ALA A 59 0.23 -0.89 10.59
N ILE A 60 0.99 0.18 10.34
CA ILE A 60 1.18 0.74 9.01
C ILE A 60 2.68 0.84 8.72
N TYR A 61 3.11 0.28 7.59
CA TYR A 61 4.48 0.34 7.10
C TYR A 61 4.52 1.10 5.78
N ALA A 62 5.53 1.94 5.61
CA ALA A 62 5.82 2.61 4.36
C ALA A 62 7.32 2.67 4.12
N SER A 63 7.75 2.58 2.86
CA SER A 63 9.17 2.73 2.54
C SER A 63 9.70 4.09 2.96
N LYS A 64 10.82 4.07 3.66
CA LYS A 64 11.51 5.23 4.21
C LYS A 64 12.21 6.01 3.10
N VAL A 65 12.16 7.32 3.21
CA VAL A 65 13.01 8.23 2.44
C VAL A 65 14.47 8.05 2.87
N ALA A 66 15.34 7.75 1.91
CA ALA A 66 16.78 7.56 2.11
C ALA A 66 17.55 8.05 0.88
N LYS A 67 18.88 8.13 0.99
CA LYS A 67 19.77 8.65 -0.08
C LYS A 67 19.55 8.02 -1.46
N HIS A 68 19.09 6.77 -1.50
CA HIS A 68 18.81 6.01 -2.73
C HIS A 68 17.32 5.76 -2.98
N SER A 69 16.44 6.32 -2.15
CA SER A 69 14.98 6.31 -2.30
C SER A 69 14.41 7.61 -1.77
N ASN A 70 14.36 8.66 -2.60
CA ASN A 70 13.96 10.01 -2.15
C ASN A 70 12.42 10.22 -2.11
N SER A 71 11.65 9.22 -2.51
CA SER A 71 10.21 9.34 -2.74
C SER A 71 9.41 9.34 -1.43
N TRP A 72 8.70 10.43 -1.16
CA TRP A 72 7.76 10.53 -0.02
C TRP A 72 6.43 9.80 -0.27
N ARG A 73 6.18 9.45 -1.53
CA ARG A 73 4.90 8.92 -2.01
C ARG A 73 4.35 7.76 -1.17
N PRO A 74 5.13 6.72 -0.80
CA PRO A 74 4.62 5.62 0.03
C PRO A 74 4.08 6.11 1.38
N GLN A 75 4.82 6.99 2.06
CA GLN A 75 4.42 7.57 3.35
C GLN A 75 3.17 8.46 3.20
N HIS A 76 3.18 9.37 2.23
CA HIS A 76 2.06 10.29 2.01
C HIS A 76 0.80 9.62 1.46
N THR A 77 0.91 8.42 0.89
CA THR A 77 -0.26 7.62 0.50
C THR A 77 -1.07 7.14 1.69
N VAL A 78 -0.44 6.92 2.85
CA VAL A 78 -1.09 6.38 4.06
C VAL A 78 -1.09 7.35 5.23
N LEU A 79 -0.56 8.56 5.06
CA LEU A 79 -0.46 9.58 6.10
C LEU A 79 -1.82 9.95 6.70
N GLU A 80 -2.81 10.20 5.84
CA GLU A 80 -4.17 10.58 6.27
C GLU A 80 -4.86 9.45 7.04
N LEU A 81 -4.68 8.20 6.58
CA LEU A 81 -5.18 7.02 7.30
C LEU A 81 -4.51 6.90 8.67
N SER A 82 -3.19 6.97 8.72
CA SER A 82 -2.39 6.88 9.96
C SER A 82 -2.85 7.89 11.00
N THR A 83 -3.07 9.13 10.57
CA THR A 83 -3.57 10.21 11.43
C THR A 83 -5.01 9.94 11.88
N LEU A 84 -5.89 9.52 10.96
CA LEU A 84 -7.30 9.25 11.25
C LEU A 84 -7.49 8.16 12.32
N ILE A 85 -6.70 7.09 12.29
CA ILE A 85 -6.81 5.96 13.23
C ILE A 85 -5.80 6.02 14.38
N ASN A 86 -4.99 7.08 14.45
CA ASN A 86 -3.93 7.26 15.45
C ASN A 86 -2.95 6.07 15.53
N VAL A 87 -2.56 5.51 14.38
CA VAL A 87 -1.54 4.45 14.26
C VAL A 87 -0.31 5.04 13.59
N PRO A 88 0.86 5.10 14.26
CA PRO A 88 2.05 5.74 13.70
C PRO A 88 2.60 4.96 12.49
N LEU A 89 3.15 5.70 11.52
CA LEU A 89 3.86 5.10 10.39
C LEU A 89 5.18 4.50 10.84
N SER A 90 5.39 3.22 10.54
CA SER A 90 6.68 2.57 10.65
C SER A 90 7.47 2.77 9.36
N THR A 91 8.49 3.62 9.42
CA THR A 91 9.42 3.92 8.31
C THR A 91 10.82 3.38 8.61
N ASN A 92 10.91 2.16 9.14
CA ASN A 92 12.18 1.55 9.54
C ASN A 92 12.90 0.85 8.38
N PHE A 93 12.22 0.64 7.25
CA PHE A 93 12.71 -0.07 6.08
C PHE A 93 12.70 0.86 4.87
N THR A 94 13.73 0.79 4.05
CA THR A 94 13.86 1.51 2.77
C THR A 94 13.54 0.57 1.61
N LYS A 95 13.36 1.14 0.42
CA LYS A 95 13.35 0.36 -0.82
C LYS A 95 14.65 -0.45 -0.93
N GLY A 96 14.54 -1.77 -1.12
CA GLY A 96 15.68 -2.70 -1.10
C GLY A 96 15.80 -3.54 0.18
N ASP A 97 15.07 -3.18 1.24
CA ASP A 97 15.06 -3.92 2.51
C ASP A 97 13.93 -4.97 2.58
N GLU A 98 13.36 -5.38 1.44
CA GLU A 98 12.17 -6.26 1.39
C GLU A 98 12.41 -7.60 2.11
N LYS A 99 13.63 -8.13 2.02
CA LYS A 99 14.05 -9.38 2.68
C LYS A 99 14.06 -9.29 4.20
N ASP A 100 14.29 -8.11 4.76
CA ASP A 100 14.25 -7.88 6.20
C ASP A 100 12.84 -7.49 6.67
N LEU A 101 12.08 -6.79 5.80
CA LEU A 101 10.70 -6.42 6.04
C LEU A 101 9.78 -7.65 6.10
N ALA A 102 9.89 -8.59 5.17
CA ALA A 102 8.96 -9.70 5.03
C ALA A 102 8.88 -10.61 6.28
N PRO A 103 9.98 -11.06 6.90
CA PRO A 103 9.92 -11.82 8.16
C PRO A 103 9.27 -11.03 9.30
N LYS A 104 9.50 -9.70 9.34
CA LYS A 104 8.86 -8.84 10.34
C LYS A 104 7.34 -8.80 10.14
N LEU A 105 6.88 -8.69 8.89
CA LEU A 105 5.46 -8.71 8.56
C LEU A 105 4.81 -10.07 8.84
N ALA A 106 5.49 -11.16 8.46
CA ALA A 106 4.99 -12.54 8.64
C ALA A 106 4.83 -12.95 10.11
N GLY A 107 5.57 -12.32 11.02
CA GLY A 107 5.47 -12.52 12.47
C GLY A 107 4.38 -11.69 13.18
N LEU A 108 3.66 -10.82 12.46
CA LEU A 108 2.58 -10.01 13.04
C LEU A 108 1.23 -10.74 12.91
N THR A 109 0.53 -10.89 14.03
CA THR A 109 -0.81 -11.52 14.11
C THR A 109 -1.95 -10.48 14.16
N ILE A 110 -1.66 -9.27 13.73
CA ILE A 110 -2.59 -8.14 13.66
C ILE A 110 -2.77 -7.70 12.20
N PRO A 111 -3.86 -6.99 11.85
CA PRO A 111 -4.00 -6.41 10.52
C PRO A 111 -2.89 -5.38 10.23
N VAL A 112 -2.14 -5.61 9.16
CA VAL A 112 -1.05 -4.71 8.71
C VAL A 112 -1.38 -4.13 7.34
N LEU A 113 -1.16 -2.83 7.17
CA LEU A 113 -1.13 -2.18 5.87
C LEU A 113 0.32 -1.81 5.50
N VAL A 114 0.72 -2.14 4.28
CA VAL A 114 2.03 -1.78 3.72
C VAL A 114 1.81 -0.91 2.47
N ALA A 115 2.42 0.27 2.44
CA ALA A 115 2.49 1.12 1.25
C ALA A 115 3.91 1.12 0.68
N TRP A 116 4.06 0.76 -0.60
CA TRP A 116 5.39 0.53 -1.18
C TRP A 116 5.49 0.92 -2.65
N GLU A 117 6.68 0.80 -3.22
CA GLU A 117 6.95 0.85 -4.65
C GLU A 117 6.37 -0.38 -5.35
N HIS A 118 5.60 -0.17 -6.42
CA HIS A 118 4.86 -1.26 -7.05
C HIS A 118 5.77 -2.39 -7.57
N GLN A 119 7.00 -2.07 -7.96
CA GLN A 119 7.96 -3.03 -8.51
C GLN A 119 8.38 -4.08 -7.48
N ASP A 120 8.37 -3.72 -6.19
CA ASP A 120 8.94 -4.52 -5.12
C ASP A 120 7.86 -5.23 -4.29
N ILE A 121 6.58 -4.85 -4.46
CA ILE A 121 5.45 -5.54 -3.78
C ILE A 121 5.40 -7.05 -4.07
N PRO A 122 5.57 -7.53 -5.32
CA PRO A 122 5.64 -8.99 -5.57
C PRO A 122 6.73 -9.67 -4.75
N THR A 123 7.92 -9.07 -4.64
CA THR A 123 9.02 -9.59 -3.82
C THR A 123 8.62 -9.68 -2.34
N ILE A 124 8.01 -8.63 -1.78
CA ILE A 124 7.53 -8.65 -0.38
C ILE A 124 6.53 -9.79 -0.17
N VAL A 125 5.56 -9.95 -1.08
CA VAL A 125 4.58 -11.05 -0.98
C VAL A 125 5.29 -12.39 -1.06
N ASN A 126 6.18 -12.58 -2.02
CA ASN A 126 6.90 -13.83 -2.23
C ASN A 126 7.72 -14.23 -0.99
N ASP A 127 8.39 -13.26 -0.36
CA ASP A 127 9.19 -13.48 0.84
C ASP A 127 8.32 -13.77 2.08
N ILE A 128 7.12 -13.17 2.19
CA ILE A 128 6.15 -13.49 3.26
C ILE A 128 5.64 -14.93 3.12
N VAL A 129 5.35 -15.37 1.89
CA VAL A 129 4.66 -16.65 1.64
C VAL A 129 5.60 -17.80 1.30
N GLY A 130 6.88 -17.52 1.05
CA GLY A 130 7.91 -18.49 0.72
C GLY A 130 7.79 -19.11 -0.68
N ASN A 131 7.06 -18.47 -1.60
CA ASN A 131 6.94 -18.91 -3.00
C ASN A 131 6.64 -17.73 -3.94
N ASN A 132 6.74 -17.93 -5.25
CA ASN A 132 6.52 -16.89 -6.27
C ASN A 132 5.33 -17.17 -7.21
N THR A 133 4.38 -18.00 -6.77
CA THR A 133 3.21 -18.39 -7.58
C THR A 133 1.88 -17.93 -7.01
N LEU A 134 1.87 -17.47 -5.75
CA LEU A 134 0.64 -17.07 -5.07
C LEU A 134 0.06 -15.74 -5.57
N CYS A 135 0.88 -14.85 -6.12
CA CYS A 135 0.47 -13.53 -6.62
C CYS A 135 1.01 -13.25 -8.03
N PRO A 136 0.45 -12.27 -8.75
CA PRO A 136 1.07 -11.72 -9.96
C PRO A 136 2.52 -11.30 -9.73
N GLN A 137 3.38 -11.61 -10.68
CA GLN A 137 4.81 -11.29 -10.57
C GLN A 137 5.18 -9.93 -11.17
N SER A 138 4.17 -9.15 -11.56
CA SER A 138 4.33 -7.77 -11.96
C SER A 138 3.15 -6.94 -11.45
N TRP A 139 3.45 -5.70 -11.04
CA TRP A 139 2.42 -4.73 -10.73
C TRP A 139 2.43 -3.64 -11.81
N PRO A 140 1.36 -3.51 -12.64
CA PRO A 140 1.37 -2.56 -13.74
C PRO A 140 1.50 -1.11 -13.26
N GLY A 141 2.36 -0.33 -13.92
CA GLY A 141 2.69 1.04 -13.51
C GLY A 141 1.50 2.00 -13.45
N THR A 142 0.40 1.70 -14.14
CA THR A 142 -0.85 2.47 -14.18
C THR A 142 -1.93 1.99 -13.21
N ARG A 143 -1.75 0.85 -12.53
CA ARG A 143 -2.74 0.30 -11.58
C ARG A 143 -2.48 0.80 -10.18
N PHE A 144 -3.21 1.81 -9.73
CA PHE A 144 -3.10 2.46 -8.39
C PHE A 144 -4.20 2.03 -7.40
N ASP A 145 -5.13 1.24 -7.89
CA ASP A 145 -6.51 1.12 -7.47
C ASP A 145 -6.84 -0.29 -6.96
N VAL A 146 -5.85 -1.00 -6.44
CA VAL A 146 -6.02 -2.36 -5.90
C VAL A 146 -5.27 -2.52 -4.59
N VAL A 147 -5.85 -3.33 -3.70
CA VAL A 147 -5.20 -3.83 -2.48
C VAL A 147 -4.90 -5.31 -2.68
N TRP A 148 -3.66 -5.69 -2.44
CA TRP A 148 -3.30 -7.10 -2.28
C TRP A 148 -3.49 -7.50 -0.82
N VAL A 149 -4.31 -8.50 -0.60
CA VAL A 149 -4.60 -9.03 0.74
C VAL A 149 -3.94 -10.38 0.87
N LEU A 150 -3.15 -10.54 1.92
CA LEU A 150 -2.67 -11.82 2.41
C LEU A 150 -3.38 -12.12 3.73
N ASP A 151 -4.02 -13.28 3.81
CA ASP A 151 -4.73 -13.76 4.99
C ASP A 151 -4.40 -15.24 5.26
N ARG A 152 -4.40 -15.62 6.53
CA ARG A 152 -4.25 -17.00 7.00
C ARG A 152 -5.10 -17.18 8.26
N ALA A 153 -5.59 -18.39 8.49
CA ALA A 153 -6.46 -18.67 9.64
C ALA A 153 -5.69 -18.63 10.97
N ASP A 154 -4.45 -19.10 10.96
CA ASP A 154 -3.52 -19.11 12.08
C ASP A 154 -2.07 -19.17 11.56
N ASP A 155 -1.09 -19.16 12.47
CA ASP A 155 0.34 -19.12 12.13
C ASP A 155 0.87 -20.40 11.47
N THR A 156 0.09 -21.49 11.47
CA THR A 156 0.43 -22.76 10.80
C THR A 156 -0.25 -22.93 9.45
N SER A 157 -1.27 -22.11 9.18
CA SER A 157 -2.03 -22.14 7.94
C SER A 157 -1.26 -21.49 6.78
N ALA A 158 -1.43 -22.06 5.59
CA ALA A 158 -0.92 -21.45 4.36
C ALA A 158 -1.59 -20.08 4.13
N TRP A 159 -0.80 -19.12 3.65
CA TRP A 159 -1.29 -17.83 3.20
C TRP A 159 -2.22 -18.01 1.99
N LYS A 160 -3.29 -17.23 1.97
CA LYS A 160 -4.13 -16.99 0.81
C LYS A 160 -3.86 -15.60 0.26
N PHE A 161 -4.14 -15.42 -1.01
CA PHE A 161 -3.96 -14.16 -1.71
C PHE A 161 -5.27 -13.73 -2.37
N HIS A 162 -5.58 -12.45 -2.21
CA HIS A 162 -6.73 -11.83 -2.82
C HIS A 162 -6.37 -10.45 -3.37
N GLN A 163 -7.07 -10.04 -4.42
CA GLN A 163 -7.02 -8.68 -4.94
C GLN A 163 -8.37 -8.02 -4.68
N VAL A 164 -8.37 -6.90 -3.97
CA VAL A 164 -9.57 -6.11 -3.67
C VAL A 164 -9.47 -4.79 -4.42
N PRO A 165 -10.32 -4.52 -5.43
CA PRO A 165 -10.31 -3.24 -6.12
C PRO A 165 -10.77 -2.14 -5.16
N GLN A 166 -10.07 -1.01 -5.17
CA GLN A 166 -10.33 0.12 -4.27
C GLN A 166 -11.57 0.90 -4.72
N MET A 167 -11.75 1.12 -6.03
CA MET A 167 -12.86 1.86 -6.63
C MET A 167 -13.10 3.25 -6.01
N LEU A 168 -12.01 3.97 -5.68
CA LEU A 168 -12.07 5.23 -4.92
C LEU A 168 -12.19 6.46 -5.81
N LEU A 169 -11.55 6.42 -6.98
CA LEU A 169 -11.50 7.55 -7.89
C LEU A 169 -12.10 7.18 -9.25
N SER A 170 -12.57 8.19 -9.99
CA SER A 170 -13.04 7.99 -11.35
C SER A 170 -11.95 7.37 -12.22
N GLY A 171 -12.29 6.31 -12.96
CA GLY A 171 -11.35 5.58 -13.81
C GLY A 171 -10.63 4.42 -13.12
N ASP A 172 -10.89 4.17 -11.82
CA ASP A 172 -10.49 2.93 -11.17
C ASP A 172 -11.19 1.72 -11.83
N SER A 173 -10.50 0.58 -11.88
CA SER A 173 -10.93 -0.65 -12.54
C SER A 173 -11.27 -1.74 -11.51
N PRO A 174 -12.37 -2.48 -11.73
CA PRO A 174 -12.69 -3.64 -10.90
C PRO A 174 -11.83 -4.87 -11.24
N ASP A 175 -11.09 -4.83 -12.35
CA ASP A 175 -10.39 -6.00 -12.86
C ASP A 175 -9.12 -6.29 -12.03
N PRO A 176 -8.86 -7.56 -11.69
CA PRO A 176 -7.63 -7.93 -11.00
C PRO A 176 -6.40 -7.69 -11.89
N ILE A 177 -5.24 -7.54 -11.27
CA ILE A 177 -3.96 -7.64 -11.98
C ILE A 177 -3.82 -9.09 -12.48
N PRO A 178 -3.55 -9.32 -13.78
CA PRO A 178 -3.32 -10.66 -14.33
C PRO A 178 -2.10 -11.34 -13.70
N PHE A 179 -2.15 -12.66 -13.54
CA PHE A 179 -1.04 -13.48 -13.07
C PHE A 179 0.11 -13.56 -14.07
#